data_AF-A0A7Y4YQZ4-F1
#
_entry.id   AF-A0A7Y4YQZ4-F1
#
_cell.length_a   1.000
_cell.length_b   1.000
_cell.length_c   1.000
_cell.angle_alpha   90.00
_cell.angle_beta   90.00
_cell.angle_gamma   90.00
#
_symmetry.space_group_name_H-M   'P 1'
#
loop_
_entity.id
_entity.type
_entity.pdbx_description
1 polymer ?
#
loop_
_entity_poly.entity_id
_entity_poly.type
_entity_poly.pdbx_seq_one_letter_code
_entity_poly.pdbx_strand_id
1 'polypeptide(L)'
;MHNQIEHNEIEDVIKEQEAPKQQNNWERGVLEKLAMSAIQEQRRARHWGIFFKTLSFVFLFILLFISMGWLDKKESALGGGKHTALVDLQGVIAADSAASADNLIPSLQEAFKDKGTQGVILRINSPGGSPVQAGQINDEIVRLRLKYPAIPLYVVVEDICASGGYYVAAAADKIFVDKASLIGSIGVLMDGFGFTGTM
;
A
#
# COMPACT_ATOMS: atom_id res chain seq x y z
N MET A 1 -59.27 -77.62 -65.77
CA MET A 1 -58.81 -77.59 -67.17
C MET A 1 -58.64 -76.14 -67.55
N HIS A 2 -57.40 -75.70 -67.83
CA HIS A 2 -56.98 -74.34 -68.25
C HIS A 2 -57.17 -73.24 -67.19
N ASN A 3 -56.26 -72.30 -66.95
CA ASN A 3 -55.01 -71.96 -67.62
C ASN A 3 -54.08 -71.33 -66.57
N GLN A 4 -52.88 -71.88 -66.45
CA GLN A 4 -51.73 -71.27 -65.82
C GLN A 4 -50.91 -70.68 -66.99
N ILE A 5 -50.11 -69.64 -66.74
CA ILE A 5 -49.13 -69.05 -67.69
C ILE A 5 -49.73 -67.91 -68.54
N GLU A 6 -49.62 -66.68 -68.02
CA GLU A 6 -49.18 -65.48 -68.74
C GLU A 6 -49.47 -64.26 -67.87
N HIS A 7 -48.57 -63.96 -66.93
CA HIS A 7 -48.25 -62.60 -66.44
C HIS A 7 -47.24 -62.67 -65.28
N ASN A 8 -46.21 -63.51 -65.43
CA ASN A 8 -45.07 -63.57 -64.52
C ASN A 8 -43.88 -62.72 -65.00
N GLU A 9 -44.09 -61.76 -65.91
CA GLU A 9 -43.00 -60.94 -66.48
C GLU A 9 -43.20 -59.42 -66.34
N ILE A 10 -44.24 -58.96 -65.63
CA ILE A 10 -44.44 -57.51 -65.40
C ILE A 10 -44.23 -57.11 -63.92
N GLU A 11 -44.17 -58.06 -62.98
CA GLU A 11 -43.92 -57.76 -61.56
C GLU A 11 -42.44 -57.64 -61.18
N ASP A 12 -41.50 -58.04 -62.05
CA ASP A 12 -40.07 -58.08 -61.70
C ASP A 12 -39.26 -56.84 -62.14
N VAL A 13 -39.89 -55.82 -62.74
CA VAL A 13 -39.22 -54.56 -63.12
C VAL A 13 -39.58 -53.37 -62.21
N ILE A 14 -40.51 -53.54 -61.26
CA ILE A 14 -40.84 -52.50 -60.24
C ILE A 14 -40.36 -52.95 -58.84
N LYS A 15 -39.44 -53.91 -58.78
CA LYS A 15 -38.89 -54.47 -57.55
C LYS A 15 -37.55 -53.85 -57.14
N GLU A 16 -37.33 -52.60 -57.51
CA GLU A 16 -36.15 -51.86 -57.12
C GLU A 16 -36.61 -50.51 -56.58
N GLN A 17 -36.26 -50.26 -55.31
CA GLN A 17 -36.56 -49.04 -54.52
C GLN A 17 -37.77 -49.08 -53.58
N GLU A 18 -37.79 -50.02 -52.63
CA GLU A 18 -38.24 -49.68 -51.27
C GLU A 18 -37.24 -50.20 -50.22
N ALA A 19 -36.20 -49.40 -50.01
CA ALA A 19 -35.28 -49.56 -48.88
C ALA A 19 -35.99 -49.21 -47.54
N PRO A 20 -35.62 -49.84 -46.41
CA PRO A 20 -36.44 -49.87 -45.21
C PRO A 20 -36.53 -48.50 -44.53
N LYS A 21 -37.76 -48.00 -44.35
CA LYS A 21 -38.11 -46.75 -43.64
C LYS A 21 -37.87 -46.76 -42.12
N GLN A 22 -37.01 -47.64 -41.61
CA GLN A 22 -36.80 -47.85 -40.17
C GLN A 22 -35.40 -47.42 -39.67
N GLN A 23 -34.54 -46.88 -40.54
CA GLN A 23 -33.18 -46.46 -40.20
C GLN A 23 -33.07 -45.00 -39.71
N ASN A 24 -34.08 -44.15 -39.97
CA ASN A 24 -34.00 -42.70 -39.71
C ASN A 24 -34.26 -42.26 -38.26
N ASN A 25 -34.89 -43.06 -37.40
CA ASN A 25 -35.28 -42.61 -36.05
C ASN A 25 -34.15 -42.75 -35.01
N TRP A 26 -33.31 -43.78 -35.13
CA TRP A 26 -32.20 -43.98 -34.21
C TRP A 26 -31.02 -43.05 -34.53
N GLU A 27 -30.73 -42.81 -35.82
CA GLU A 27 -29.70 -41.87 -36.27
C GLU A 27 -30.00 -40.45 -35.82
N ARG A 28 -31.26 -40.01 -35.97
CA ARG A 28 -31.70 -38.70 -35.46
C ARG A 28 -31.56 -38.60 -33.95
N GLY A 29 -31.85 -39.66 -33.20
CA GLY A 29 -31.66 -39.70 -31.75
C GLY A 29 -30.20 -39.69 -31.32
N VAL A 30 -29.29 -40.33 -32.07
CA VAL A 30 -27.84 -40.27 -31.81
C VAL A 30 -27.28 -38.89 -32.19
N LEU A 31 -27.68 -38.34 -33.34
CA LEU A 31 -27.32 -37.00 -33.76
C LEU A 31 -27.84 -35.94 -32.80
N GLU A 32 -29.06 -36.09 -32.28
CA GLU A 32 -29.64 -35.22 -31.26
C GLU A 32 -28.86 -35.34 -29.94
N LYS A 33 -28.51 -36.55 -29.49
CA LYS A 33 -27.69 -36.74 -28.29
C LYS A 33 -26.28 -36.18 -28.45
N LEU A 34 -25.66 -36.32 -29.62
CA LEU A 34 -24.35 -35.73 -29.94
C LEU A 34 -24.43 -34.20 -30.02
N ALA A 35 -25.48 -33.65 -30.64
CA ALA A 35 -25.72 -32.21 -30.70
C ALA A 35 -26.01 -31.62 -29.30
N MET A 36 -26.85 -32.28 -28.51
CA MET A 36 -27.21 -31.85 -27.15
C MET A 36 -26.02 -31.98 -26.19
N SER A 37 -25.22 -33.05 -26.29
CA SER A 37 -23.99 -33.19 -25.49
C SER A 37 -22.93 -32.16 -25.88
N ALA A 38 -22.76 -31.86 -27.17
CA ALA A 38 -21.86 -30.80 -27.64
C ALA A 38 -22.28 -29.40 -27.14
N ILE A 39 -23.58 -29.10 -27.13
CA ILE A 39 -24.11 -27.83 -26.59
C ILE A 39 -23.88 -27.76 -25.06
N GLN A 40 -24.00 -28.89 -24.36
CA GLN A 40 -23.83 -28.96 -22.91
C GLN A 40 -22.35 -28.79 -22.50
N GLU A 41 -21.43 -29.35 -23.28
CA GLU A 41 -19.97 -29.15 -23.17
C GLU A 41 -19.61 -27.66 -23.36
N GLN A 42 -20.18 -27.01 -24.38
CA GLN A 42 -19.90 -25.61 -24.69
C GLN A 42 -20.41 -24.65 -23.61
N ARG A 43 -21.58 -24.94 -23.00
CA ARG A 43 -22.08 -24.13 -21.87
C ARG A 43 -21.18 -24.27 -20.65
N ARG A 44 -20.77 -25.49 -20.27
CA ARG A 44 -19.85 -25.68 -19.14
C ARG A 44 -18.53 -24.96 -19.37
N ALA A 45 -17.92 -25.10 -20.54
CA ALA A 45 -16.67 -24.39 -20.86
C ALA A 45 -16.81 -22.86 -20.79
N ARG A 46 -17.93 -22.30 -21.27
CA ARG A 46 -18.22 -20.86 -21.16
C ARG A 46 -18.40 -20.42 -19.71
N HIS A 47 -19.13 -21.19 -18.89
CA HIS A 47 -19.36 -20.88 -17.49
C HIS A 47 -18.08 -20.98 -16.66
N TRP A 48 -17.23 -21.98 -16.93
CA TRP A 48 -15.90 -22.09 -16.32
C TRP A 48 -14.97 -20.95 -16.74
N GLY A 49 -15.01 -20.52 -18.01
CA GLY A 49 -14.26 -19.35 -18.46
C GLY A 49 -14.71 -18.05 -17.80
N ILE A 50 -16.02 -17.85 -17.60
CA ILE A 50 -16.56 -16.69 -16.86
C ILE A 50 -16.18 -16.77 -15.38
N PHE A 51 -16.26 -17.95 -14.78
CA PHE A 51 -15.88 -18.18 -13.39
C PHE A 51 -14.39 -17.85 -13.14
N PHE A 52 -13.47 -18.34 -13.97
CA PHE A 52 -12.05 -18.03 -13.80
C PHE A 52 -11.75 -16.54 -14.04
N LYS A 53 -12.40 -15.90 -15.02
CA LYS A 53 -12.23 -14.45 -15.26
C LYS A 53 -12.72 -13.62 -14.08
N THR A 54 -13.92 -13.92 -13.56
CA THR A 54 -14.48 -13.22 -12.39
C THR A 54 -13.61 -13.42 -11.15
N LEU A 55 -13.11 -14.63 -10.91
CA LEU A 55 -12.18 -14.91 -9.81
C LEU A 55 -10.88 -14.11 -9.95
N SER A 56 -10.29 -14.04 -11.15
CA SER A 56 -9.10 -13.22 -11.41
C SER A 56 -9.34 -11.73 -11.23
N PHE A 57 -10.50 -11.22 -11.65
CA PHE A 57 -10.87 -9.82 -11.42
C PHE A 57 -11.06 -9.51 -9.94
N VAL A 58 -11.69 -10.41 -9.18
CA VAL A 58 -11.81 -10.28 -7.71
C VAL A 58 -10.44 -10.32 -7.05
N PHE A 59 -9.56 -11.23 -7.47
CA PHE A 59 -8.18 -11.29 -6.97
C PHE A 59 -7.40 -10.01 -7.26
N LEU A 60 -7.47 -9.48 -8.49
CA LEU A 60 -6.87 -8.19 -8.85
C LEU A 60 -7.47 -7.03 -8.06
N PHE A 61 -8.78 -7.03 -7.83
CA PHE A 61 -9.44 -6.02 -7.00
C PHE A 61 -8.93 -6.07 -5.56
N ILE A 62 -8.83 -7.26 -4.97
CA ILE A 62 -8.26 -7.45 -3.62
C ILE A 62 -6.81 -6.93 -3.60
N LEU A 63 -5.99 -7.27 -4.58
CA LEU A 63 -4.60 -6.82 -4.67
C LEU A 63 -4.51 -5.29 -4.82
N LEU A 64 -5.38 -4.68 -5.63
CA LEU A 64 -5.49 -3.22 -5.76
C LEU A 64 -5.93 -2.56 -4.45
N PHE A 65 -6.90 -3.13 -3.75
CA PHE A 65 -7.39 -2.61 -2.46
C PHE A 65 -6.35 -2.73 -1.33
N ILE A 66 -5.51 -3.77 -1.36
CA ILE A 66 -4.33 -3.90 -0.50
C ILE A 66 -3.31 -2.81 -0.85
N SER A 67 -2.99 -2.65 -2.15
CA SER A 67 -2.03 -1.65 -2.64
C SER A 67 -2.47 -0.21 -2.33
N MET A 68 -3.77 0.06 -2.35
CA MET A 68 -4.35 1.37 -2.05
C MET A 68 -4.53 1.63 -0.53
N GLY A 69 -4.03 0.73 0.33
CA GLY A 69 -4.03 0.91 1.78
C GLY A 69 -5.42 0.84 2.45
N TRP A 70 -6.45 0.33 1.76
CA TRP A 70 -7.80 0.27 2.32
C TRP A 70 -7.96 -0.86 3.35
N LEU A 71 -7.12 -1.89 3.26
CA LEU A 71 -7.02 -2.96 4.26
C LEU A 71 -6.17 -2.58 5.49
N ASP A 72 -5.42 -1.46 5.46
CA ASP A 72 -4.51 -1.03 6.55
C ASP A 72 -5.23 -0.53 7.80
N LYS A 73 -6.56 -0.51 7.84
CA LYS A 73 -7.30 -0.25 9.09
C LYS A 73 -7.25 -1.41 10.10
N LYS A 74 -6.57 -2.52 9.80
CA LYS A 74 -6.55 -3.72 10.67
C LYS A 74 -5.18 -4.38 10.85
N GLU A 75 -4.08 -3.69 10.57
CA GLU A 75 -2.73 -4.13 10.99
C GLU A 75 -2.33 -3.61 12.40
N SER A 76 -3.28 -3.07 13.18
CA SER A 76 -3.04 -2.70 14.59
C SER A 76 -2.93 -3.89 15.56
N ALA A 77 -2.90 -5.14 15.08
CA ALA A 77 -2.81 -6.33 15.91
C ALA A 77 -1.37 -6.68 16.35
N LEU A 78 -0.34 -6.00 15.81
CA LEU A 78 1.06 -6.10 16.28
C LEU A 78 1.70 -4.74 16.63
N GLY A 79 0.97 -3.62 16.48
CA GLY A 79 1.49 -2.25 16.69
C GLY A 79 0.72 -1.38 17.68
N GLY A 80 -0.27 -1.92 18.41
CA GLY A 80 -1.10 -1.16 19.36
C GLY A 80 -0.63 -1.17 20.82
N GLY A 81 0.62 -1.59 21.06
CA GLY A 81 1.20 -1.66 22.40
C GLY A 81 1.70 -0.31 22.88
N LYS A 82 1.91 -0.21 24.20
CA LYS A 82 2.68 0.88 24.80
C LYS A 82 4.08 0.91 24.16
N HIS A 83 4.50 2.06 23.67
CA HIS A 83 5.80 2.22 23.02
C HIS A 83 6.41 3.59 23.31
N THR A 84 7.69 3.73 22.96
CA THR A 84 8.41 5.00 22.98
C THR A 84 8.61 5.45 21.54
N ALA A 85 8.19 6.67 21.22
CA ALA A 85 8.40 7.23 19.89
C ALA A 85 9.82 7.81 19.78
N LEU A 86 10.53 7.52 18.70
CA LEU A 86 11.85 8.07 18.41
C LEU A 86 11.74 9.02 17.21
N VAL A 87 12.22 10.25 17.38
CA VAL A 87 12.31 11.27 16.33
C VAL A 87 13.78 11.67 16.20
N ASP A 88 14.29 11.69 14.98
CA ASP A 88 15.68 12.01 14.68
C ASP A 88 15.82 13.43 14.11
N LEU A 89 16.74 14.22 14.69
CA LEU A 89 17.20 15.50 14.15
C LEU A 89 18.68 15.36 13.79
N GLN A 90 18.94 15.11 12.50
CA GLN A 90 20.28 14.83 11.98
C GLN A 90 20.73 15.88 10.95
N GLY A 91 21.95 16.37 11.12
CA GLY A 91 22.57 17.31 10.19
C GLY A 91 22.17 18.77 10.43
N VAL A 92 22.42 19.61 9.42
CA VAL A 92 22.18 21.06 9.49
C VAL A 92 20.68 21.34 9.47
N ILE A 93 20.20 22.17 10.39
CA ILE A 93 18.80 22.60 10.45
C ILE A 93 18.58 23.68 9.37
N ALA A 94 17.98 23.32 8.24
CA ALA A 94 17.66 24.23 7.15
C ALA A 94 16.34 23.86 6.46
N ALA A 95 15.72 24.80 5.74
CA ALA A 95 14.41 24.60 5.11
C ALA A 95 14.41 23.45 4.08
N ASP A 96 15.52 23.26 3.38
CA ASP A 96 15.76 22.27 2.34
C ASP A 96 16.48 21.01 2.84
N SER A 97 16.64 20.86 4.16
CA SER A 97 17.31 19.72 4.79
C SER A 97 16.32 18.67 5.34
N ALA A 98 16.82 17.47 5.62
CA ALA A 98 16.06 16.46 6.35
C ALA A 98 15.68 16.94 7.77
N ALA A 99 16.49 17.81 8.39
CA ALA A 99 16.25 18.41 9.69
C ALA A 99 15.43 19.72 9.62
N SER A 100 14.65 19.93 8.56
CA SER A 100 13.73 21.07 8.46
C SER A 100 12.57 20.95 9.45
N ALA A 101 12.02 22.09 9.84
CA ALA A 101 10.80 22.17 10.65
C ALA A 101 9.62 21.48 9.95
N ASP A 102 9.51 21.60 8.63
CA ASP A 102 8.44 20.98 7.83
C ASP A 102 8.47 19.45 7.91
N ASN A 103 9.63 18.84 8.14
CA ASN A 103 9.78 17.38 8.31
C ASN A 103 9.66 16.95 9.79
N LEU A 104 10.29 17.70 10.70
CA LEU A 104 10.35 17.35 12.12
C LEU A 104 9.04 17.62 12.86
N ILE A 105 8.34 18.70 12.56
CA ILE A 105 7.09 19.05 13.24
C ILE A 105 6.02 17.97 13.04
N PRO A 106 5.73 17.50 11.80
CA PRO A 106 4.77 16.40 11.60
C PRO A 106 5.18 15.13 12.35
N SER A 107 6.47 14.78 12.35
CA SER A 107 7.00 13.60 13.05
C SER A 107 6.79 13.70 14.56
N LEU A 108 7.08 14.86 15.16
CA LEU A 108 6.80 15.14 16.56
C LEU A 108 5.29 15.08 16.85
N GLN A 109 4.46 15.66 15.98
CA GLN A 109 3.02 15.63 16.16
C GLN A 109 2.46 14.21 16.12
N GLU A 110 2.94 13.37 15.21
CA GLU A 110 2.53 11.97 15.11
C GLU A 110 2.95 11.20 16.37
N ALA A 111 4.20 11.37 16.81
CA ALA A 111 4.71 10.77 18.04
C ALA A 111 3.84 11.10 19.26
N PHE A 112 3.42 12.36 19.43
CA PHE A 112 2.56 12.77 20.54
C PHE A 112 1.08 12.43 20.37
N LYS A 113 0.58 12.29 19.14
CA LYS A 113 -0.84 11.97 18.86
C LYS A 113 -1.13 10.47 19.00
N ASP A 114 -0.12 9.61 18.85
CA ASP A 114 -0.31 8.17 18.97
C ASP A 114 -0.72 7.76 20.40
N LYS A 115 -1.73 6.89 20.49
CA LYS A 115 -2.33 6.47 21.77
C LYS A 115 -1.43 5.51 22.58
N GLY A 116 -0.51 4.83 21.92
CA GLY A 116 0.46 3.92 22.52
C GLY A 116 1.70 4.62 23.07
N THR A 117 1.97 5.86 22.65
CA THR A 117 3.16 6.60 23.08
C THR A 117 3.17 6.82 24.60
N GLN A 118 4.19 6.29 25.27
CA GLN A 118 4.47 6.52 26.69
C GLN A 118 5.55 7.58 26.92
N GLY A 119 6.27 7.96 25.86
CA GLY A 119 7.33 8.97 25.88
C GLY A 119 7.90 9.20 24.49
N VAL A 120 8.50 10.36 24.29
CA VAL A 120 9.16 10.76 23.04
C VAL A 120 10.65 10.93 23.31
N ILE A 121 11.48 10.29 22.49
CA ILE A 121 12.91 10.53 22.43
C ILE A 121 13.20 11.35 21.18
N LEU A 122 13.73 12.56 21.38
CA LEU A 122 14.29 13.37 20.30
C LEU A 122 15.80 13.15 20.27
N ARG A 123 16.27 12.36 19.32
CA ARG A 123 17.70 12.09 19.16
C ARG A 123 18.32 13.16 18.27
N ILE A 124 19.38 13.80 18.75
CA ILE A 124 19.99 14.96 18.09
C ILE A 124 21.44 14.66 17.72
N ASN A 125 21.76 14.87 16.44
CA ASN A 125 23.12 14.92 15.92
C ASN A 125 23.23 16.08 14.92
N SER A 126 23.37 17.30 15.43
CA SER A 126 23.29 18.53 14.64
C SER A 126 24.26 19.63 15.09
N PRO A 127 24.98 20.27 14.14
CA PRO A 127 25.79 21.46 14.41
C PRO A 127 24.94 22.73 14.58
N GLY A 128 23.61 22.67 14.41
CA GLY A 128 22.71 23.81 14.37
C GLY A 128 22.30 24.19 12.95
N GLY A 129 21.98 25.45 12.72
CA GLY A 129 21.53 25.95 11.42
C GLY A 129 20.64 27.19 11.54
N SER A 130 19.61 27.24 10.71
CA SER A 130 18.66 28.36 10.63
C SER A 130 17.98 28.62 11.99
N PRO A 131 18.07 29.85 12.53
CA PRO A 131 17.40 30.21 13.78
C PRO A 131 15.88 30.16 13.66
N VAL A 132 15.34 30.43 12.46
CA VAL A 132 13.89 30.37 12.20
C VAL A 132 13.39 28.93 12.29
N GLN A 133 14.06 28.02 11.59
CA GLN A 133 13.68 26.60 11.57
C GLN A 133 13.80 25.98 12.96
N ALA A 134 14.91 26.25 13.67
CA ALA A 134 15.10 25.79 15.05
C ALA A 134 14.05 26.37 16.01
N GLY A 135 13.66 27.64 15.84
CA GLY A 135 12.60 28.28 16.62
C GLY A 135 11.23 27.64 16.41
N GLN A 136 10.85 27.37 15.16
CA GLN A 136 9.59 26.69 14.86
C GLN A 136 9.50 25.30 15.52
N ILE A 137 10.61 24.54 15.49
CA ILE A 137 10.67 23.22 16.14
C ILE A 137 10.60 23.38 17.68
N ASN A 138 11.33 24.33 18.26
CA ASN A 138 11.30 24.61 19.70
C ASN A 138 9.87 24.95 20.18
N ASP A 139 9.22 25.90 19.52
CA ASP A 139 7.87 26.35 19.85
C ASP A 139 6.86 25.19 19.77
N GLU A 140 7.01 24.33 18.76
CA GLU A 140 6.17 23.15 18.61
C GLU A 140 6.39 22.12 19.71
N ILE A 141 7.64 21.85 20.11
CA ILE A 141 7.94 20.95 21.23
C ILE A 141 7.28 21.48 22.51
N VAL A 142 7.41 22.78 22.79
CA VAL A 142 6.77 23.41 23.95
C VAL A 142 5.25 23.23 23.88
N ARG A 143 4.64 23.51 22.72
CA ARG A 143 3.19 23.37 22.52
C ARG A 143 2.73 21.93 22.71
N LEU A 144 3.46 20.94 22.17
CA LEU A 144 3.14 19.52 22.29
C LEU A 144 3.26 19.02 23.73
N ARG A 145 4.31 19.41 24.46
CA ARG A 145 4.47 19.08 25.88
C ARG A 145 3.34 19.64 26.73
N LEU A 146 2.91 20.88 26.47
CA LEU A 146 1.76 21.47 27.15
C LEU A 146 0.45 20.76 26.80
N LYS A 147 0.29 20.32 25.55
CA LYS A 147 -0.91 19.62 25.09
C LYS A 147 -0.99 18.17 25.62
N TYR A 148 0.14 17.51 25.81
CA TYR A 148 0.26 16.12 26.23
C TYR A 148 1.17 15.98 27.46
N PRO A 149 0.77 16.53 28.62
CA PRO A 149 1.64 16.63 29.80
C PRO A 149 2.02 15.27 30.42
N ALA A 150 1.31 14.20 30.06
CA ALA A 150 1.60 12.84 30.52
C ALA A 150 2.69 12.13 29.68
N ILE A 151 3.05 12.68 28.52
CA ILE A 151 4.05 12.11 27.62
C ILE A 151 5.34 12.92 27.78
N PRO A 152 6.37 12.41 28.48
CA PRO A 152 7.65 13.10 28.60
C PRO A 152 8.36 13.13 27.25
N LEU A 153 9.06 14.24 26.96
CA LEU A 153 10.00 14.34 25.84
C LEU A 153 11.42 14.48 26.36
N TYR A 154 12.27 13.49 26.07
CA TYR A 154 13.68 13.54 26.39
C TYR A 154 14.51 13.68 25.14
N VAL A 155 15.56 14.49 25.24
CA VAL A 155 16.57 14.60 24.19
C VAL A 155 17.72 13.68 24.52
N VAL A 156 18.20 12.96 23.50
CA VAL A 156 19.43 12.17 23.58
C VAL A 156 20.38 12.70 22.51
N VAL A 157 21.52 13.22 22.92
CA VAL A 157 22.54 13.73 22.01
C VAL A 157 23.46 12.60 21.60
N GLU A 158 23.74 12.50 20.30
CA GLU A 158 24.81 11.64 19.76
C GLU A 158 26.14 12.42 19.79
N ASP A 159 26.73 12.73 18.64
CA ASP A 159 28.06 13.35 18.57
C ASP A 159 28.01 14.86 18.82
N ILE A 160 27.01 15.57 18.27
CA ILE A 160 26.92 17.03 18.36
C ILE A 160 25.48 17.53 18.58
N CYS A 161 25.34 18.51 19.46
CA CYS A 161 24.12 19.27 19.69
C CYS A 161 24.51 20.74 19.95
N ALA A 162 24.76 21.47 18.87
CA ALA A 162 25.29 22.83 18.92
C ALA A 162 24.32 23.87 18.35
N SER A 163 24.41 25.12 18.81
CA SER A 163 23.68 26.28 18.30
C SER A 163 22.17 26.01 18.18
N GLY A 164 21.59 26.06 16.98
CA GLY A 164 20.18 25.74 16.73
C GLY A 164 19.75 24.35 17.23
N GLY A 165 20.65 23.36 17.23
CA GLY A 165 20.38 22.03 17.79
C GLY A 165 20.19 22.07 19.31
N TYR A 166 21.03 22.84 20.01
CA TYR A 166 20.87 23.07 21.44
C TYR A 166 19.62 23.91 21.75
N TYR A 167 19.30 24.87 20.86
CA TYR A 167 18.08 25.66 20.99
C TYR A 167 16.83 24.76 20.92
N VAL A 168 16.77 23.81 19.99
CA VAL A 168 15.70 22.80 19.96
C VAL A 168 15.71 21.92 21.22
N ALA A 169 16.90 21.44 21.63
CA ALA A 169 17.05 20.56 22.78
C ALA A 169 16.54 21.19 24.09
N ALA A 170 16.73 22.50 24.25
CA ALA A 170 16.30 23.26 25.42
C ALA A 170 14.78 23.24 25.68
N ALA A 171 13.96 22.88 24.68
CA ALA A 171 12.51 22.71 24.84
C ALA A 171 12.11 21.36 25.48
N ALA A 172 13.05 20.43 25.72
CA ALA A 172 12.76 19.11 26.28
C ALA A 172 12.57 19.11 27.81
N ASP A 173 12.05 17.99 28.35
CA ASP A 173 12.00 17.77 29.81
C ASP A 173 13.38 17.49 30.39
N LYS A 174 14.20 16.71 29.66
CA LYS A 174 15.57 16.33 30.04
C LYS A 174 16.43 16.17 28.80
N ILE A 175 17.72 16.49 28.95
CA ILE A 175 18.72 16.35 27.91
C ILE A 175 19.78 15.38 28.44
N PHE A 176 20.01 14.29 27.71
CA PHE A 176 21.04 13.29 27.99
C PHE A 176 22.15 13.42 26.94
N VAL A 177 23.39 13.36 27.41
CA VAL A 177 24.59 13.57 26.60
C VAL A 177 25.66 12.57 27.00
N ASP A 178 26.50 12.14 26.06
CA ASP A 178 27.77 11.49 26.39
C ASP A 178 28.81 12.53 26.85
N LYS A 179 29.83 12.09 27.59
CA LYS A 179 30.92 12.97 28.03
C LYS A 179 31.74 13.53 26.87
N ALA A 180 31.76 12.83 25.73
CA ALA A 180 32.45 13.24 24.52
C ALA A 180 31.55 14.03 23.53
N SER A 181 30.24 14.11 23.77
CA SER A 181 29.33 14.87 22.90
C SER A 181 29.70 16.36 22.89
N LEU A 182 29.73 16.95 21.69
CA LEU A 182 29.92 18.39 21.52
C LEU A 182 28.59 19.12 21.72
N ILE A 183 28.47 19.84 22.83
CA ILE A 183 27.26 20.60 23.17
C ILE A 183 27.59 22.08 23.37
N GLY A 184 26.62 22.95 23.10
CA GLY A 184 26.74 24.39 23.32
C GLY A 184 26.74 25.18 22.01
N SER A 185 27.75 26.02 21.78
CA SER A 185 27.74 27.01 20.68
C SER A 185 26.51 27.94 20.75
N ILE A 186 26.22 28.43 21.97
CA ILE A 186 25.06 29.29 22.22
C ILE A 186 25.40 30.70 21.76
N GLY A 187 24.89 31.06 20.58
CA GLY A 187 25.10 32.36 19.95
C GLY A 187 24.50 32.42 18.56
N VAL A 188 24.45 33.61 18.00
CA VAL A 188 23.98 33.88 16.63
C VAL A 188 25.09 34.63 15.90
N LEU A 189 25.38 34.21 14.68
CA LEU A 189 26.31 34.90 13.78
C LEU A 189 25.53 35.45 12.59
N MET A 190 25.92 36.64 12.17
CA MET A 190 25.46 37.24 10.92
C MET A 190 26.69 37.74 10.18
N ASP A 191 27.15 36.92 9.25
CA ASP A 191 28.37 37.18 8.49
C ASP A 191 28.04 37.95 7.21
N GLY A 192 28.91 38.90 6.85
CA GLY A 192 28.82 39.67 5.62
C GLY A 192 30.21 39.85 5.01
N PHE A 193 30.29 39.99 3.68
CA PHE A 193 31.56 40.10 2.97
C PHE A 193 32.28 41.44 3.13
N GLY A 194 31.60 42.49 3.62
CA GLY A 194 32.24 43.77 3.96
C GLY A 194 32.74 44.59 2.77
N PHE A 195 32.25 44.38 1.55
CA PHE A 195 32.61 45.21 0.40
C PHE A 195 31.95 46.60 0.51
N THR A 196 32.71 47.61 0.93
CA THR A 196 32.23 48.99 1.08
C THR A 196 32.64 49.92 -0.06
N GLY A 197 33.28 49.42 -1.13
CA GLY A 197 33.91 50.28 -2.15
C GLY A 197 34.11 49.68 -3.54
N THR A 198 33.30 48.70 -3.96
CA THR A 198 33.39 48.07 -5.29
C THR A 198 32.19 48.41 -6.19
N MET A 199 31.67 49.64 -6.10
CA MET A 199 30.76 50.22 -7.10
C MET A 199 31.50 51.25 -7.95
#